data_AF-A0A933T3U5-F1
#
_entry.id   AF-A0A933T3U5-F1
#
_cell.length_a   1.000
_cell.length_b   1.000
_cell.length_c   1.000
_cell.angle_alpha   90.00
_cell.angle_beta   90.00
_cell.angle_gamma   90.00
#
_symmetry.space_group_name_H-M   'P 1'
#
loop_
_entity.id
_entity.type
_entity.pdbx_description
1 polymer ?
#
loop_
_entity_poly.entity_id
_entity_poly.type
_entity_poly.pdbx_seq_one_letter_code
_entity_poly.pdbx_strand_id
1 'polypeptide(L)'
;MQPSAVFKKSSFYKFGTNLFLVILLGAIVSSVILYFVFPKELPPTYTEALRALQKLEASLYLKTYLIYLPVAVFIFIGVIALSQSLTKKIVTPLKAISDFSAILGSGDFSKRPPLEGADLFPLTPRLNELIDVYQVRLSSVKEAVAKLETIQKDIGSRMDKNAHEEIRAELKELMETTKQIDRILDKIRA
;
A
#
# COMPACT_ATOMS: atom_id res chain seq x y z
N MET A 1 1.25 -22.50 -12.59
CA MET A 1 1.19 -21.16 -11.97
C MET A 1 2.13 -21.16 -10.78
N GLN A 2 3.32 -20.58 -10.91
CA GLN A 2 4.27 -20.44 -9.80
C GLN A 2 3.98 -19.10 -9.09
N PRO A 3 3.87 -19.07 -7.76
CA PRO A 3 3.78 -17.81 -7.02
C PRO A 3 5.18 -17.21 -6.97
N SER A 4 5.51 -16.34 -7.92
CA SER A 4 6.75 -15.57 -7.83
C SER A 4 6.59 -14.54 -6.72
N ALA A 5 7.33 -14.74 -5.64
CA ALA A 5 7.55 -13.78 -4.59
C ALA A 5 8.18 -12.52 -5.20
N VAL A 6 7.36 -11.52 -5.53
CA VAL A 6 7.83 -10.23 -6.04
C VAL A 6 7.97 -9.26 -4.87
N PHE A 7 8.84 -9.60 -3.91
CA PHE A 7 9.61 -8.58 -3.23
C PHE A 7 10.72 -8.19 -4.22
N LYS A 8 10.73 -6.96 -4.70
CA LYS A 8 11.79 -6.49 -5.61
C LYS A 8 13.14 -6.65 -4.91
N LYS A 9 13.88 -7.71 -5.28
CA LYS A 9 15.13 -8.17 -4.62
C LYS A 9 16.13 -7.04 -4.41
N SER A 10 16.14 -6.02 -5.28
CA SER A 10 17.02 -4.86 -5.19
C SER A 10 16.71 -3.88 -4.05
N SER A 11 15.45 -3.73 -3.62
CA SER A 11 15.10 -2.85 -2.50
C SER A 11 15.43 -3.50 -1.16
N PHE A 12 15.22 -4.82 -1.05
CA PHE A 12 15.63 -5.59 0.11
C PHE A 12 17.17 -5.65 0.23
N TYR A 13 17.89 -5.74 -0.89
CA TYR A 13 19.36 -5.72 -0.89
C TYR A 13 19.93 -4.38 -0.45
N LYS A 14 19.43 -3.25 -0.99
CA LYS A 14 19.84 -1.89 -0.59
C LYS A 14 19.52 -1.60 0.89
N PHE A 15 18.41 -2.12 1.37
CA PHE A 15 18.01 -1.99 2.77
C PHE A 15 18.88 -2.87 3.70
N GLY A 16 19.12 -4.13 3.32
CA GLY A 16 19.98 -5.05 4.04
C GLY A 16 21.43 -4.57 4.10
N THR A 17 21.96 -3.98 3.02
CA THR A 17 23.29 -3.36 3.02
C THR A 17 23.36 -2.13 3.92
N ASN A 18 22.35 -1.25 3.94
CA ASN A 18 22.33 -0.12 4.87
C ASN A 18 22.22 -0.56 6.34
N LEU A 19 21.38 -1.56 6.64
CA LEU A 19 21.27 -2.11 7.99
C LEU A 19 22.58 -2.78 8.43
N PHE A 20 23.19 -3.56 7.53
CA PHE A 20 24.49 -4.18 7.77
C PHE A 20 25.58 -3.13 8.00
N LEU A 21 25.61 -2.04 7.21
CA LEU A 21 26.53 -0.93 7.40
C LEU A 21 26.34 -0.26 8.75
N VAL A 22 25.09 -0.02 9.18
CA VAL A 22 24.79 0.58 10.49
C VAL A 22 25.25 -0.33 11.64
N ILE A 23 25.00 -1.64 11.54
CA ILE A 23 25.47 -2.62 12.53
C ILE A 23 27.00 -2.68 12.55
N LEU A 24 27.64 -2.71 11.39
CA LEU A 24 29.10 -2.74 11.25
C LEU A 24 29.73 -1.47 11.82
N LEU A 25 29.12 -0.30 11.59
CA LEU A 25 29.56 0.97 12.13
C LEU A 25 29.38 1.02 13.66
N GLY A 26 28.26 0.50 14.17
CA GLY A 26 28.05 0.32 15.61
C GLY A 26 29.07 -0.61 16.26
N ALA A 27 29.44 -1.71 15.59
CA ALA A 27 30.47 -2.64 16.04
C ALA A 27 31.86 -1.98 16.07
N ILE A 28 32.22 -1.23 15.03
CA ILE A 28 33.49 -0.48 14.99
C ILE A 28 33.54 0.55 16.12
N VAL A 29 32.49 1.35 16.30
CA VAL A 29 32.43 2.34 17.38
C VAL A 29 32.54 1.66 18.74
N SER A 30 31.84 0.54 18.94
CA SER A 30 31.93 -0.25 20.18
C SER A 30 33.34 -0.80 20.42
N SER A 31 34.01 -1.33 19.38
CA SER A 31 35.40 -1.79 19.47
C SER A 31 36.38 -0.66 19.77
N VAL A 32 36.19 0.54 19.22
CA VAL A 32 37.03 1.71 19.50
C VAL A 32 36.86 2.16 20.95
N ILE A 33 35.62 2.25 21.44
CA ILE A 33 35.34 2.56 22.85
C ILE A 33 36.00 1.54 23.76
N LEU A 34 35.88 0.24 23.45
CA LEU A 34 36.53 -0.84 24.17
C LEU A 34 38.05 -0.69 24.22
N TYR A 35 38.68 -0.33 23.11
CA TYR A 35 40.11 -0.10 23.02
C TYR A 35 40.60 1.03 23.94
N PHE A 36 39.81 2.10 24.11
CA PHE A 36 40.15 3.20 25.02
C PHE A 36 39.83 2.89 26.49
N VAL A 37 38.85 2.04 26.76
CA VAL A 37 38.38 1.72 28.12
C VAL A 37 39.19 0.59 28.78
N PHE A 38 39.86 -0.27 28.00
CA PHE A 38 40.75 -1.29 28.53
C PHE A 38 42.14 -0.70 28.86
N PRO A 39 42.64 -0.85 30.11
CA PRO A 39 44.00 -0.44 30.43
C PRO A 39 45.00 -1.29 29.64
N LYS A 40 45.95 -0.62 28.96
CA LYS A 40 46.93 -1.23 28.04
C LYS A 40 48.04 -2.02 28.73
N GLU A 41 48.13 -1.97 30.06
CA GLU A 41 49.24 -2.55 30.81
C GLU A 41 48.72 -3.53 31.86
N LEU A 42 49.15 -4.79 31.75
CA LEU A 42 49.02 -5.77 32.81
C LEU A 42 50.03 -5.41 33.91
N PRO A 43 49.60 -5.22 35.18
CA PRO A 43 50.52 -4.89 36.25
C PRO A 43 51.50 -6.05 36.49
N PRO A 44 52.78 -5.75 36.76
CA PRO A 44 53.86 -6.75 36.78
C PRO A 44 53.84 -7.70 37.98
N THR A 45 52.95 -7.51 38.96
CA THR A 45 52.93 -8.27 40.22
C THR A 45 51.60 -9.00 40.47
N TYR A 46 51.67 -10.26 40.95
CA TYR A 46 50.51 -11.14 41.19
C TYR A 46 49.47 -10.55 42.16
N THR A 47 49.92 -9.79 43.17
CA THR A 47 49.06 -9.12 44.16
C THR A 47 48.34 -7.90 43.59
N GLU A 48 48.95 -7.20 42.64
CA GLU A 48 48.32 -6.10 41.90
C GLU A 48 47.33 -6.62 40.86
N ALA A 49 47.62 -7.76 40.23
CA ALA A 49 46.69 -8.45 39.33
C ALA A 49 45.42 -8.92 40.07
N LEU A 50 45.54 -9.42 41.31
CA LEU A 50 44.40 -9.81 42.16
C LEU A 50 43.55 -8.62 42.60
N ARG A 51 44.17 -7.50 42.97
CA ARG A 51 43.44 -6.24 43.26
C ARG A 51 42.81 -5.63 42.01
N ALA A 52 43.47 -5.75 40.86
CA ALA A 52 42.93 -5.34 39.57
C ALA A 52 41.73 -6.21 39.17
N LEU A 53 41.76 -7.52 39.44
CA LEU A 53 40.65 -8.47 39.27
C LEU A 53 39.44 -8.11 40.14
N GLN A 54 39.64 -7.78 41.42
CA GLN A 54 38.55 -7.33 42.31
C GLN A 54 37.96 -5.96 41.89
N LYS A 55 38.79 -5.02 41.41
CA LYS A 55 38.29 -3.78 40.77
C LYS A 55 37.64 -4.06 39.40
N LEU A 56 38.04 -5.13 38.72
CA LEU A 56 37.46 -5.54 37.46
C LEU A 56 36.02 -6.01 37.65
N GLU A 57 35.68 -6.78 38.70
CA GLU A 57 34.30 -7.23 38.94
C GLU A 57 33.30 -6.07 39.07
N ALA A 58 33.64 -5.05 39.86
CA ALA A 58 32.78 -3.86 40.01
C ALA A 58 32.73 -3.00 38.74
N SER A 59 33.82 -2.95 37.97
CA SER A 59 33.86 -2.22 36.68
C SER A 59 33.34 -3.04 35.50
N LEU A 60 33.18 -4.37 35.64
CA LEU A 60 32.71 -5.27 34.60
C LEU A 60 31.25 -4.99 34.29
N TYR A 61 30.40 -4.84 35.31
CA TYR A 61 29.00 -4.44 35.09
C TYR A 61 28.89 -3.10 34.36
N LEU A 62 29.71 -2.11 34.74
CA LEU A 62 29.71 -0.77 34.15
C LEU A 62 30.24 -0.79 32.71
N LYS A 63 31.32 -1.54 32.45
CA LYS A 63 31.90 -1.72 31.11
C LYS A 63 30.98 -2.55 30.20
N THR A 64 30.36 -3.60 30.72
CA THR A 64 29.36 -4.41 30.01
C THR A 64 28.17 -3.55 29.63
N TYR A 65 27.63 -2.74 30.55
CA TYR A 65 26.56 -1.79 30.23
C TYR A 65 26.99 -0.76 29.19
N LEU A 66 28.23 -0.26 29.25
CA LEU A 66 28.79 0.68 28.28
C LEU A 66 28.90 0.09 26.87
N ILE A 67 29.04 -1.24 26.73
CA ILE A 67 29.10 -1.95 25.45
C ILE A 67 27.70 -2.25 24.94
N TYR A 68 26.81 -2.72 25.82
CA TYR A 68 25.44 -3.09 25.43
C TYR A 68 24.57 -1.87 25.12
N LEU A 69 24.78 -0.73 25.77
CA LEU A 69 23.99 0.48 25.54
C LEU A 69 24.07 0.99 24.09
N PRO A 70 25.24 1.21 23.47
CA PRO A 70 25.31 1.62 22.07
C PRO A 70 24.75 0.54 21.14
N VAL A 71 25.02 -0.74 21.39
CA VAL A 71 24.47 -1.84 20.57
C VAL A 71 22.95 -1.86 20.62
N ALA A 72 22.36 -1.71 21.81
CA ALA A 72 20.91 -1.64 22.00
C ALA A 72 20.31 -0.42 21.29
N VAL A 73 20.96 0.75 21.37
CA VAL A 73 20.54 1.96 20.64
C VAL A 73 20.55 1.74 19.13
N PHE A 74 21.60 1.12 18.59
CA PHE A 74 21.68 0.80 17.15
C PHE A 74 20.60 -0.19 16.71
N ILE A 75 20.33 -1.23 17.50
CA ILE A 75 19.23 -2.16 17.26
C ILE A 75 17.90 -1.42 17.25
N PHE A 76 17.67 -0.54 18.22
CA PHE A 76 16.43 0.23 18.34
C PHE A 76 16.21 1.16 17.13
N ILE A 77 17.26 1.85 16.69
CA ILE A 77 17.23 2.68 15.47
C ILE A 77 16.91 1.82 14.24
N GLY A 78 17.52 0.63 14.12
CA GLY A 78 17.24 -0.32 13.05
C GLY A 78 15.78 -0.77 13.03
N VAL A 79 15.20 -1.08 14.19
CA VAL A 79 13.79 -1.46 14.35
C VAL A 79 12.85 -0.31 13.97
N ILE A 80 13.15 0.93 14.39
CA ILE A 80 12.36 2.10 14.00
C ILE A 80 12.42 2.32 12.49
N ALA A 81 13.61 2.24 11.89
CA ALA A 81 13.79 2.40 10.45
C ALA A 81 13.05 1.32 9.65
N LEU A 82 13.07 0.07 10.13
CA LEU A 82 12.26 -1.03 9.60
C LEU A 82 10.78 -0.70 9.64
N SER A 83 10.28 -0.33 10.83
CA SER A 83 8.87 0.00 11.03
C SER A 83 8.43 1.13 10.09
N GLN A 84 9.20 2.22 9.98
CA GLN A 84 8.86 3.34 9.11
C GLN A 84 8.87 2.95 7.62
N SER A 85 9.84 2.12 7.20
CA SER A 85 9.92 1.65 5.82
C SER A 85 8.72 0.77 5.45
N LEU A 86 8.35 -0.17 6.32
CA LEU A 86 7.18 -1.02 6.16
C LEU A 86 5.89 -0.18 6.13
N THR A 87 5.73 0.79 7.03
CA THR A 87 4.57 1.68 7.03
C THR A 87 4.45 2.45 5.72
N LYS A 88 5.55 3.04 5.21
CA LYS A 88 5.51 3.79 3.94
C LYS A 88 5.20 2.89 2.74
N LYS A 89 5.71 1.65 2.73
CA LYS A 89 5.55 0.74 1.60
C LYS A 89 4.24 -0.02 1.58
N ILE A 90 3.65 -0.30 2.75
CA ILE A 90 2.46 -1.16 2.87
C ILE A 90 1.26 -0.35 3.33
N VAL A 91 1.38 0.39 4.44
CA VAL A 91 0.23 1.06 5.07
C VAL A 91 -0.27 2.23 4.22
N THR A 92 0.63 3.07 3.71
CA THR A 92 0.26 4.21 2.87
C THR A 92 -0.54 3.81 1.62
N PRO A 93 -0.10 2.85 0.79
CA PRO A 93 -0.88 2.45 -0.38
C PRO A 93 -2.16 1.70 -0.01
N LEU A 94 -2.19 0.94 1.10
CA LEU A 94 -3.42 0.30 1.57
C LEU A 94 -4.48 1.34 1.97
N LYS A 95 -4.06 2.40 2.66
CA LYS A 95 -4.92 3.52 3.03
C LYS A 95 -5.44 4.24 1.79
N ALA A 96 -4.59 4.45 0.79
CA ALA A 96 -5.00 5.04 -0.49
C ALA A 96 -6.07 4.20 -1.22
N ILE A 97 -5.99 2.86 -1.15
CA ILE A 97 -7.04 1.98 -1.68
C ILE A 97 -8.34 2.12 -0.88
N SER A 98 -8.25 2.17 0.45
CA SER A 98 -9.42 2.38 1.31
C SER A 98 -10.12 3.70 0.98
N ASP A 99 -9.37 4.79 0.88
CA ASP A 99 -9.91 6.10 0.54
C ASP A 99 -10.50 6.11 -0.88
N PHE A 100 -9.86 5.41 -1.82
CA PHE A 100 -10.37 5.24 -3.18
C PHE A 100 -11.66 4.40 -3.25
N SER A 101 -11.81 3.40 -2.38
CA SER A 101 -13.04 2.60 -2.29
C SER A 101 -14.25 3.44 -1.86
N ALA A 102 -14.04 4.48 -1.04
CA ALA A 102 -15.09 5.43 -0.69
C ALA A 102 -15.51 6.27 -1.91
N ILE A 103 -14.56 6.64 -2.78
CA ILE A 103 -14.85 7.34 -4.04
C ILE A 103 -15.67 6.45 -4.98
N LEU A 104 -15.28 5.18 -5.15
CA LEU A 104 -16.06 4.21 -5.92
C LEU A 104 -17.47 4.01 -5.33
N GLY A 105 -17.59 3.95 -3.99
CA GLY A 105 -18.87 3.86 -3.29
C GLY A 105 -19.78 5.07 -3.50
N SER A 106 -19.21 6.24 -3.80
CA SER A 106 -19.97 7.45 -4.15
C SER A 106 -20.47 7.48 -5.60
N GLY A 107 -20.11 6.49 -6.42
CA GLY A 107 -20.51 6.38 -7.83
C GLY A 107 -19.60 7.16 -8.80
N ASP A 108 -18.50 7.75 -8.33
CA ASP A 108 -17.50 8.41 -9.18
C ASP A 108 -16.46 7.39 -9.68
N PHE A 109 -16.66 6.88 -10.88
CA PHE A 109 -15.73 5.98 -11.58
C PHE A 109 -14.78 6.73 -12.54
N SER A 110 -14.75 8.06 -12.53
CA SER A 110 -13.91 8.85 -13.45
C SER A 110 -12.43 8.85 -13.06
N LYS A 111 -12.14 8.55 -11.80
CA LYS A 111 -10.78 8.59 -11.23
C LYS A 111 -10.15 7.21 -11.24
N ARG A 112 -8.82 7.19 -11.38
CA ARG A 112 -8.01 5.97 -11.26
C ARG A 112 -7.42 5.86 -9.86
N PRO A 113 -7.19 4.63 -9.36
CA PRO A 113 -6.56 4.43 -8.07
C PRO A 113 -5.14 5.03 -8.09
N PRO A 114 -4.76 5.85 -7.09
CA PRO A 114 -3.44 6.47 -7.01
C PRO A 114 -2.39 5.45 -6.53
N LEU A 115 -2.24 4.35 -7.25
CA LEU A 115 -1.32 3.26 -6.95
C LEU A 115 -0.09 3.35 -7.85
N GLU A 116 0.73 4.36 -7.61
CA GLU A 116 2.05 4.47 -8.23
C GLU A 116 3.13 3.93 -7.27
N GLY A 117 3.82 2.87 -7.69
CA GLY A 117 5.12 2.49 -7.10
C GLY A 117 5.12 1.64 -5.83
N ALA A 118 3.98 1.15 -5.35
CA ALA A 118 3.94 0.19 -4.23
C ALA A 118 3.94 -1.27 -4.72
N ASP A 119 4.40 -2.21 -3.88
CA ASP A 119 4.37 -3.68 -4.10
C ASP A 119 2.94 -4.26 -4.33
N LEU A 120 1.91 -3.39 -4.38
CA LEU A 120 0.54 -3.69 -4.79
C LEU A 120 0.32 -3.57 -6.31
N PHE A 121 1.38 -3.45 -7.11
CA PHE A 121 1.35 -3.45 -8.58
C PHE A 121 0.45 -4.54 -9.23
N PRO A 122 0.31 -5.78 -8.68
CA PRO A 122 -0.63 -6.75 -9.27
C PRO A 122 -2.12 -6.45 -9.01
N LEU A 123 -2.46 -5.62 -8.02
CA LEU A 123 -3.84 -5.22 -7.72
C LEU A 123 -4.31 -4.05 -8.59
N THR A 124 -3.42 -3.12 -8.93
CA THR A 124 -3.71 -1.97 -9.80
C THR A 124 -4.38 -2.34 -11.14
N PRO A 125 -3.87 -3.30 -11.95
CA PRO A 125 -4.50 -3.65 -13.22
C PRO A 125 -5.88 -4.29 -13.02
N ARG A 126 -6.08 -5.05 -11.94
CA ARG A 126 -7.39 -5.66 -11.62
C ARG A 126 -8.42 -4.61 -11.20
N LEU A 127 -8.01 -3.63 -10.40
CA LEU A 127 -8.84 -2.49 -10.05
C LEU A 127 -9.18 -1.64 -11.27
N ASN A 128 -8.22 -1.39 -12.15
CA ASN A 128 -8.47 -0.65 -13.39
C ASN A 128 -9.45 -1.38 -14.32
N GLU A 129 -9.26 -2.69 -14.50
CA GLU A 129 -10.17 -3.55 -15.28
C GLU A 129 -11.61 -3.48 -14.72
N LEU A 130 -11.76 -3.54 -13.39
CA LEU A 130 -13.05 -3.41 -12.75
C LEU A 130 -13.67 -2.02 -13.00
N ILE A 131 -12.91 -0.94 -12.82
CA ILE A 131 -13.37 0.43 -13.10
C ILE A 131 -13.82 0.57 -14.55
N ASP A 132 -13.06 0.03 -15.50
CA ASP A 132 -13.39 0.08 -16.93
C ASP A 132 -14.72 -0.61 -17.23
N VAL A 133 -14.93 -1.80 -16.66
CA VAL A 133 -16.19 -2.54 -16.81
C VAL A 133 -17.36 -1.75 -16.24
N TYR A 134 -17.22 -1.16 -15.05
CA TYR A 134 -18.27 -0.34 -14.45
C TYR A 134 -18.54 0.94 -15.25
N GLN A 135 -17.50 1.61 -15.75
CA GLN A 135 -17.63 2.82 -16.55
C GLN A 135 -18.37 2.56 -17.86
N VAL A 136 -18.05 1.46 -18.56
CA VAL A 136 -18.75 1.04 -19.79
C VAL A 136 -20.22 0.70 -19.51
N ARG A 137 -20.51 0.05 -18.39
CA ARG A 137 -21.89 -0.24 -17.99
C ARG A 137 -22.67 1.02 -17.67
N LEU A 138 -22.08 1.95 -16.91
CA LEU A 138 -22.70 3.22 -16.55
C LEU A 138 -22.97 4.09 -17.79
N SER A 139 -22.02 4.15 -18.72
CA SER A 139 -22.21 4.88 -19.98
C SER A 139 -23.31 4.26 -20.83
N SER A 140 -23.40 2.93 -20.89
CA SER A 140 -24.49 2.23 -21.60
C SER A 140 -25.85 2.55 -21.00
N VAL A 141 -25.98 2.59 -19.67
CA VAL A 141 -27.22 2.98 -18.99
C VAL A 141 -27.57 4.43 -19.33
N LYS A 142 -26.59 5.35 -19.27
CA LYS A 142 -26.79 6.76 -19.59
C LYS A 142 -27.28 6.96 -21.03
N GLU A 143 -26.71 6.22 -21.98
CA GLU A 143 -27.14 6.26 -23.38
C GLU A 143 -28.56 5.72 -23.55
N ALA A 144 -28.90 4.63 -22.88
CA ALA A 144 -30.25 4.07 -22.93
C ALA A 144 -31.30 5.00 -22.28
N VAL A 145 -30.96 5.68 -21.19
CA VAL A 145 -31.83 6.71 -20.58
C VAL A 145 -32.01 7.90 -21.52
N ALA A 146 -30.95 8.38 -22.16
CA ALA A 146 -31.06 9.46 -23.15
C ALA A 146 -31.93 9.07 -24.35
N LYS A 147 -31.86 7.81 -24.80
CA LYS A 147 -32.76 7.26 -25.82
C LYS A 147 -34.21 7.24 -25.32
N LEU A 148 -34.47 6.82 -24.08
CA LEU A 148 -35.81 6.87 -23.49
C LEU A 148 -36.37 8.29 -23.45
N GLU A 149 -35.58 9.29 -23.05
CA GLU A 149 -36.00 10.70 -23.04
C GLU A 149 -36.34 11.20 -24.45
N THR A 150 -35.56 10.78 -25.46
CA THR A 150 -35.80 11.13 -26.86
C THR A 150 -37.10 10.49 -27.37
N ILE A 151 -37.28 9.19 -27.14
CA ILE A 151 -38.51 8.47 -27.52
C ILE A 151 -39.72 9.07 -26.81
N GLN A 152 -39.61 9.42 -25.52
CA GLN A 152 -40.71 10.06 -24.78
C GLN A 152 -41.10 11.41 -25.39
N LYS A 153 -40.11 12.22 -25.81
CA LYS A 153 -40.35 13.51 -26.47
C LYS A 153 -40.99 13.33 -27.85
N ASP A 154 -40.55 12.33 -28.61
CA ASP A 154 -41.09 12.02 -29.93
C ASP A 154 -42.55 11.53 -29.83
N ILE A 155 -42.86 10.63 -28.90
CA ILE A 155 -44.24 10.20 -28.59
C ILE A 155 -45.13 11.39 -28.25
N GLY A 156 -44.63 12.31 -27.40
CA GLY A 156 -45.34 13.54 -27.04
C GLY A 156 -45.68 14.39 -28.28
N SER A 157 -44.72 14.58 -29.18
CA SER A 157 -44.90 15.38 -30.40
C SER A 157 -45.80 14.72 -31.45
N ARG A 158 -45.94 13.39 -31.45
CA ARG A 158 -46.77 12.62 -32.39
C ARG A 158 -48.18 12.37 -31.88
N MET A 159 -48.41 12.34 -30.56
CA MET A 159 -49.76 12.35 -29.99
C MET A 159 -50.55 13.58 -30.44
N ASP A 160 -49.89 14.73 -30.56
CA ASP A 160 -50.49 15.97 -31.08
C ASP A 160 -50.92 15.87 -32.56
N LYS A 161 -50.46 14.85 -33.29
CA LYS A 161 -50.70 14.66 -34.73
C LYS A 161 -51.61 13.47 -35.07
N ASN A 162 -52.20 12.78 -34.08
CA ASN A 162 -53.07 11.59 -34.28
C ASN A 162 -52.43 10.43 -35.08
N ALA A 163 -51.11 10.24 -34.98
CA ALA A 163 -50.37 9.19 -35.69
C ALA A 163 -50.34 7.85 -34.91
N HIS A 164 -51.49 7.16 -34.82
CA HIS A 164 -51.67 5.98 -33.93
C HIS A 164 -50.76 4.77 -34.22
N GLU A 165 -50.38 4.50 -35.47
CA GLU A 165 -49.50 3.36 -35.79
C GLU A 165 -48.03 3.62 -35.43
N GLU A 166 -47.55 4.85 -35.65
CA GLU A 166 -46.16 5.25 -35.33
C GLU A 166 -45.94 5.27 -33.81
N ILE A 167 -46.94 5.71 -33.04
CA ILE A 167 -46.91 5.68 -31.57
C ILE A 167 -46.81 4.25 -31.04
N ARG A 168 -47.47 3.26 -31.68
CA ARG A 168 -47.34 1.85 -31.28
C ARG A 168 -45.94 1.30 -31.53
N ALA A 169 -45.28 1.71 -32.62
CA ALA A 169 -43.91 1.32 -32.90
C ALA A 169 -42.93 1.92 -31.87
N GLU A 170 -43.05 3.22 -31.55
CA GLU A 170 -42.22 3.88 -30.55
C GLU A 170 -42.45 3.34 -29.12
N LEU A 171 -43.69 2.98 -28.75
CA LEU A 171 -43.98 2.29 -27.48
C LEU A 171 -43.31 0.93 -27.37
N LYS A 172 -43.22 0.19 -28.47
CA LYS A 172 -42.52 -1.10 -28.51
C LYS A 172 -41.01 -0.91 -28.34
N GLU A 173 -40.44 0.09 -29.01
CA GLU A 173 -39.03 0.47 -28.87
C GLU A 173 -38.69 0.95 -27.45
N LEU A 174 -39.61 1.70 -26.81
CA LEU A 174 -39.51 2.10 -25.42
C LEU A 174 -39.45 0.86 -24.50
N MET A 175 -40.38 -0.09 -24.66
CA MET A 175 -40.40 -1.33 -23.87
C MET A 175 -39.12 -2.17 -24.05
N GLU A 176 -38.58 -2.24 -25.27
CA GLU A 176 -37.34 -2.96 -25.54
C GLU A 176 -36.14 -2.27 -24.88
N THR A 177 -36.09 -0.94 -24.94
CA THR A 177 -35.03 -0.13 -24.30
C THR A 177 -35.09 -0.25 -22.77
N THR A 178 -36.28 -0.22 -22.17
CA THR A 178 -36.45 -0.43 -20.72
C THR A 178 -35.98 -1.83 -20.29
N LYS A 179 -36.34 -2.89 -21.05
CA LYS A 179 -35.83 -4.25 -20.80
C LYS A 179 -34.32 -4.34 -20.92
N GLN A 180 -33.72 -3.59 -21.84
CA GLN A 180 -32.26 -3.53 -21.97
C GLN A 180 -31.61 -2.86 -20.76
N ILE A 181 -32.21 -1.79 -20.23
CA ILE A 181 -31.74 -1.13 -19.00
C ILE A 181 -31.85 -2.08 -17.80
N ASP A 182 -32.99 -2.77 -17.62
CA ASP A 182 -33.16 -3.75 -16.54
C ASP A 182 -32.08 -4.85 -16.59
N ARG A 183 -31.78 -5.38 -17.78
CA ARG A 183 -30.71 -6.37 -17.96
C ARG A 183 -29.32 -5.83 -17.62
N ILE A 184 -29.05 -4.55 -17.87
CA ILE A 184 -27.77 -3.93 -17.52
C ILE A 184 -27.69 -3.68 -16.01
N LEU A 185 -28.79 -3.22 -15.39
CA LEU A 185 -28.89 -3.01 -13.95
C LEU A 185 -28.75 -4.32 -13.16
N ASP A 186 -29.38 -5.41 -13.61
CA ASP A 186 -29.23 -6.74 -13.00
C ASP A 186 -27.77 -7.20 -13.02
N LYS A 187 -27.04 -6.93 -14.11
CA LYS A 187 -25.61 -7.24 -14.22
C LYS A 187 -24.74 -6.39 -13.29
N ILE A 188 -25.16 -5.18 -12.93
CA ILE A 188 -24.47 -4.31 -11.98
C ILE A 188 -24.76 -4.74 -10.53
N ARG A 189 -25.94 -5.32 -10.27
CA ARG A 189 -26.38 -5.75 -8.94
C ARG A 189 -25.86 -7.13 -8.52
N ALA A 190 -25.56 -8.00 -9.49
CA ALA A 190 -24.97 -9.33 -9.29
C ALA A 190 -23.43 -9.27 -9.17
#